data_AF-F0T9Q9-F1
#
_entry.id   AF-F0T9Q9-F1
#
_cell.length_a   1.000
_cell.length_b   1.000
_cell.length_c   1.000
_cell.angle_alpha   90.00
_cell.angle_beta   90.00
_cell.angle_gamma   90.00
#
_symmetry.space_group_name_H-M   'P 1'
#
loop_
_entity.id
_entity.type
_entity.pdbx_description
1 polymer ?
#
loop_
_entity_poly.entity_id
_entity_poly.type
_entity_poly.pdbx_seq_one_letter_code
_entity_poly.pdbx_strand_id
1 'polypeptide(L)'
;MNMDKINNRQIDPSNSFKDINSKLDVIHREVTRIRERSNQEHLDLIILNTRKDLANSMAVYVTEDIETDLERGMVSECHLKKTCKQTFKDFLDRNVEIIKQVQDMDKKTMDETYSKLDEMKNDAPYEKCRFCIDEVSSLLQKQLKLIESLKLYQGPEFEETDLTPFSEELIVKDVLEPLSNKQRLQIIQSMATETKTYSELSEITGLRGGNLLFHIQKLQDGGLIFQRHERGDYMVTKKGYAMLNALKNMHKFLENEL
;
A
#
# COMPACT_ATOMS: atom_id res chain seq x y z
N MET A 1 -29.05 70.86 -30.08
CA MET A 1 -27.69 70.52 -30.54
C MET A 1 -26.74 70.62 -29.36
N ASN A 2 -26.48 69.51 -28.66
CA ASN A 2 -25.15 69.21 -28.13
C ASN A 2 -25.09 67.74 -27.68
N MET A 3 -24.03 67.09 -28.15
CA MET A 3 -23.85 65.65 -28.27
C MET A 3 -23.50 64.97 -26.94
N ASP A 4 -23.98 63.74 -26.85
CA ASP A 4 -23.53 62.58 -26.08
C ASP A 4 -22.19 62.70 -25.35
N LYS A 5 -22.25 62.64 -24.02
CA LYS A 5 -21.12 62.23 -23.18
C LYS A 5 -20.99 60.71 -23.25
N ILE A 6 -20.16 60.22 -24.17
CA ILE A 6 -19.71 58.83 -24.19
C ILE A 6 -18.83 58.61 -22.95
N ASN A 7 -19.38 57.92 -21.96
CA ASN A 7 -18.66 57.51 -20.75
C ASN A 7 -17.76 56.32 -21.11
N ASN A 8 -16.52 56.62 -21.49
CA ASN A 8 -15.51 55.64 -21.83
C ASN A 8 -15.01 54.97 -20.54
N ARG A 9 -15.64 53.85 -20.12
CA ARG A 9 -15.07 52.96 -19.11
C ARG A 9 -13.83 52.32 -19.73
N GLN A 10 -12.66 52.92 -19.50
CA GLN A 10 -11.38 52.26 -19.71
C GLN A 10 -11.36 50.97 -18.88
N ILE A 11 -11.52 49.84 -19.54
CA ILE A 11 -11.19 48.53 -18.98
C ILE A 11 -9.68 48.55 -18.83
N ASP A 12 -9.19 48.65 -17.59
CA ASP A 12 -7.76 48.57 -17.28
C ASP A 12 -7.25 47.18 -17.73
N PRO A 13 -6.45 47.11 -18.80
CA PRO A 13 -6.00 45.84 -19.37
C PRO A 13 -5.17 45.03 -18.36
N SER A 14 -4.51 45.71 -17.42
CA SER A 14 -3.69 45.07 -16.40
C SER A 14 -4.51 44.23 -15.42
N ASN A 15 -5.72 44.69 -15.09
CA ASN A 15 -6.63 44.01 -14.17
C ASN A 15 -7.29 42.81 -14.85
N SER A 16 -7.63 42.94 -16.15
CA SER A 16 -8.13 41.82 -16.96
C SER A 16 -7.07 40.73 -17.17
N PHE A 17 -5.81 41.10 -17.39
CA PHE A 17 -4.71 40.13 -17.52
C PHE A 17 -4.44 39.40 -16.21
N LYS A 18 -4.51 40.11 -15.08
CA LYS A 18 -4.33 39.52 -13.74
C LYS A 18 -5.44 38.52 -13.40
N ASP A 19 -6.67 38.81 -13.83
CA ASP A 19 -7.83 37.93 -13.67
C ASP A 19 -7.81 36.71 -14.61
N ILE A 20 -7.18 36.83 -15.78
CA ILE A 20 -6.92 35.70 -16.69
C ILE A 20 -5.83 34.79 -16.10
N ASN A 21 -4.73 35.35 -15.59
CA ASN A 21 -3.67 34.57 -14.97
C ASN A 21 -4.14 33.81 -13.73
N SER A 22 -4.98 34.42 -12.89
CA SER A 22 -5.54 33.74 -11.72
C SER A 22 -6.44 32.56 -12.10
N LYS A 23 -7.22 32.69 -13.18
CA LYS A 23 -8.06 31.60 -13.73
C LYS A 23 -7.20 30.50 -14.37
N LEU A 24 -6.12 30.85 -15.06
CA LEU A 24 -5.15 29.88 -15.58
C LEU A 24 -4.49 29.07 -14.46
N ASP A 25 -4.11 29.71 -13.35
CA ASP A 25 -3.54 29.00 -12.18
C ASP A 25 -4.54 28.01 -11.56
N VAL A 26 -5.83 28.38 -11.52
CA VAL A 26 -6.89 27.48 -11.03
C VAL A 26 -7.03 26.26 -11.95
N ILE A 27 -7.13 26.49 -13.26
CA ILE A 27 -7.22 25.40 -14.26
C ILE A 27 -6.00 24.49 -14.18
N HIS A 28 -4.80 25.06 -14.06
CA HIS A 28 -3.58 24.27 -13.99
C HIS A 28 -3.55 23.38 -12.74
N ARG A 29 -4.01 23.88 -11.59
CA ARG A 29 -4.16 23.07 -10.36
C ARG A 29 -5.19 21.96 -10.51
N GLU A 30 -6.33 22.24 -11.15
CA GLU A 30 -7.36 21.22 -11.40
C GLU A 30 -6.87 20.14 -12.36
N VAL A 31 -6.20 20.52 -13.44
CA VAL A 31 -5.58 19.58 -14.40
C VAL A 31 -4.53 18.71 -13.72
N THR A 32 -3.66 19.29 -12.89
CA THR A 32 -2.67 18.52 -12.11
C THR A 32 -3.35 17.54 -11.17
N ARG A 33 -4.40 17.96 -10.44
CA ARG A 33 -5.17 17.07 -9.54
C ARG A 33 -5.87 15.95 -10.30
N ILE A 34 -6.43 16.22 -11.48
CA ILE A 34 -7.05 15.21 -12.34
C ILE A 34 -5.99 14.21 -12.83
N ARG A 35 -4.82 14.69 -13.25
CA ARG A 35 -3.70 13.85 -13.68
C ARG A 35 -3.19 12.97 -12.52
N GLU A 36 -3.02 13.52 -11.32
CA GLU A 36 -2.62 12.77 -10.13
C GLU A 36 -3.64 11.68 -9.78
N ARG A 37 -4.93 12.02 -9.76
CA ARG A 37 -6.00 11.07 -9.50
C ARG A 37 -6.08 9.98 -10.56
N SER A 38 -6.00 10.36 -11.84
CA SER A 38 -6.04 9.41 -12.96
C SER A 38 -4.83 8.48 -12.95
N ASN A 39 -3.63 9.01 -12.67
CA ASN A 39 -2.44 8.20 -12.51
C ASN A 39 -2.54 7.25 -11.32
N GLN A 40 -3.09 7.72 -10.19
CA GLN A 40 -3.30 6.88 -9.01
C GLN A 40 -4.30 5.75 -9.31
N GLU A 41 -5.46 6.06 -9.89
CA GLU A 41 -6.47 5.07 -10.30
C GLU A 41 -5.89 4.06 -11.30
N HIS A 42 -5.07 4.51 -12.26
CA HIS A 42 -4.39 3.63 -13.21
C HIS A 42 -3.36 2.72 -12.53
N LEU A 43 -2.56 3.24 -11.60
CA LEU A 43 -1.59 2.45 -10.85
C LEU A 43 -2.27 1.43 -9.95
N ASP A 44 -3.37 1.80 -9.27
CA ASP A 44 -4.16 0.91 -8.44
C ASP A 44 -4.74 -0.25 -9.27
N LEU A 45 -5.23 0.03 -10.48
CA LEU A 45 -5.69 -1.00 -11.43
C LEU A 45 -4.56 -1.92 -11.90
N ILE A 46 -3.37 -1.38 -12.22
CA ILE A 46 -2.20 -2.18 -12.59
C ILE A 46 -1.82 -3.10 -11.43
N ILE A 47 -1.75 -2.58 -10.20
CA ILE A 47 -1.38 -3.33 -9.01
C ILE A 47 -2.40 -4.44 -8.75
N LEU A 48 -3.70 -4.13 -8.84
CA LEU A 48 -4.76 -5.11 -8.65
C LEU A 48 -4.68 -6.25 -9.68
N ASN A 49 -4.51 -5.91 -10.96
CA ASN A 49 -4.40 -6.92 -12.02
C ASN A 49 -3.13 -7.75 -11.88
N THR A 50 -1.99 -7.12 -11.58
CA THR A 50 -0.73 -7.83 -11.32
C THR A 50 -0.86 -8.79 -10.14
N ARG A 51 -1.54 -8.37 -9.06
CA ARG A 51 -1.80 -9.21 -7.89
C ARG A 51 -2.67 -10.41 -8.27
N LYS A 52 -3.71 -10.19 -9.07
CA LYS A 52 -4.58 -11.27 -9.58
C LYS A 52 -3.81 -12.26 -10.44
N ASP A 53 -2.93 -11.79 -11.31
CA ASP A 53 -2.12 -12.65 -12.18
C ASP A 53 -1.10 -13.48 -11.38
N LEU A 54 -0.46 -12.87 -10.38
CA LEU A 54 0.44 -13.56 -9.45
C LEU A 54 -0.32 -14.59 -8.61
N ALA A 55 -1.46 -14.21 -8.04
CA ALA A 55 -2.31 -15.10 -7.26
C ALA A 55 -2.79 -16.31 -8.07
N ASN A 56 -3.20 -16.10 -9.33
CA ASN A 56 -3.59 -17.18 -10.22
C ASN A 56 -2.41 -18.12 -10.53
N SER A 57 -1.23 -17.56 -10.79
CA SER A 57 -0.03 -18.36 -11.07
C SER A 57 0.40 -19.19 -9.85
N MET A 58 0.36 -18.58 -8.65
CA MET A 58 0.65 -19.27 -7.40
C MET A 58 -0.41 -20.32 -7.06
N ALA A 59 -1.69 -20.05 -7.35
CA ALA A 59 -2.76 -21.01 -7.15
C ALA A 59 -2.55 -22.27 -8.00
N VAL A 60 -2.14 -22.13 -9.27
CA VAL A 60 -1.80 -23.27 -10.14
C VAL A 60 -0.66 -24.09 -9.53
N TYR A 61 0.44 -23.42 -9.15
CA TYR A 61 1.60 -24.07 -8.54
C TYR A 61 1.23 -24.83 -7.25
N VAL A 62 0.46 -24.19 -6.36
CA VAL A 62 -0.01 -24.80 -5.11
C VAL A 62 -0.91 -26.00 -5.38
N THR A 63 -1.81 -25.94 -6.35
CA THR A 63 -2.69 -27.06 -6.69
C THR A 63 -1.90 -28.28 -7.20
N GLU A 64 -0.86 -28.06 -8.00
CA GLU A 64 0.02 -29.14 -8.47
C GLU A 64 0.82 -29.79 -7.32
N ASP A 65 1.31 -28.96 -6.38
CA ASP A 65 2.03 -29.42 -5.19
C ASP A 65 1.13 -30.24 -4.25
N ILE A 66 -0.15 -29.86 -4.05
CA ILE A 66 -1.08 -30.61 -3.19
C ILE A 66 -1.17 -32.09 -3.61
N GLU A 67 -1.40 -32.34 -4.90
CA GLU A 67 -1.62 -33.71 -5.40
C GLU A 67 -0.36 -34.57 -5.24
N THR A 68 0.80 -33.97 -5.52
CA THR A 68 2.11 -34.62 -5.49
C THR A 68 2.60 -34.85 -4.06
N ASP A 69 2.51 -33.83 -3.21
CA ASP A 69 2.98 -33.89 -1.83
C ASP A 69 2.09 -34.80 -0.98
N LEU A 70 0.76 -34.78 -1.15
CA LEU A 70 -0.12 -35.73 -0.47
C LEU A 70 0.18 -37.18 -0.90
N GLU A 71 0.46 -37.44 -2.18
CA GLU A 71 0.78 -38.80 -2.63
C GLU A 71 2.05 -39.35 -1.97
N ARG A 72 3.05 -38.47 -1.77
CA ARG A 72 4.37 -38.80 -1.24
C ARG A 72 4.45 -38.78 0.29
N GLY A 73 3.79 -37.83 0.95
CA GLY A 73 3.87 -37.58 2.39
C GLY A 73 2.86 -38.39 3.22
N MET A 74 1.76 -38.84 2.61
CA MET A 74 0.81 -39.71 3.29
C MET A 74 1.33 -41.14 3.44
N VAL A 75 0.86 -41.82 4.49
CA VAL A 75 1.17 -43.24 4.74
C VAL A 75 0.84 -44.10 3.51
N SER A 76 1.85 -44.81 2.99
CA SER A 76 1.77 -45.58 1.74
C SER A 76 0.83 -46.78 1.83
N GLU A 77 0.95 -47.58 2.89
CA GLU A 77 0.13 -48.78 3.12
C GLU A 77 -1.07 -48.47 4.03
N CYS A 78 -2.10 -47.84 3.45
CA CYS A 78 -3.34 -47.53 4.17
C CYS A 78 -4.57 -47.80 3.30
N HIS A 79 -5.53 -48.57 3.82
CA HIS A 79 -6.79 -48.88 3.12
C HIS A 79 -7.69 -47.66 2.91
N LEU A 80 -7.50 -46.60 3.70
CA LEU A 80 -8.21 -45.32 3.56
C LEU A 80 -7.46 -44.30 2.71
N LYS A 81 -6.26 -44.60 2.19
CA LYS A 81 -5.37 -43.62 1.54
C LYS A 81 -6.10 -42.82 0.47
N LYS A 82 -6.83 -43.49 -0.43
CA LYS A 82 -7.56 -42.85 -1.53
C LYS A 82 -8.63 -41.87 -1.01
N THR A 83 -9.41 -42.29 -0.01
CA THR A 83 -10.47 -41.46 0.58
C THR A 83 -9.86 -40.27 1.31
N CYS A 84 -8.89 -40.50 2.20
CA CYS A 84 -8.21 -39.43 2.93
C CYS A 84 -7.54 -38.44 1.98
N LYS A 85 -6.87 -38.91 0.92
CA LYS A 85 -6.22 -38.04 -0.07
C LYS A 85 -7.23 -37.10 -0.71
N GLN A 86 -8.38 -37.64 -1.14
CA GLN A 86 -9.43 -36.80 -1.72
C GLN A 86 -9.97 -35.79 -0.70
N THR A 87 -10.25 -36.22 0.53
CA THR A 87 -10.75 -35.31 1.58
C THR A 87 -9.76 -34.20 1.91
N PHE A 88 -8.47 -34.51 1.99
CA PHE A 88 -7.41 -33.53 2.24
C PHE A 88 -7.18 -32.60 1.06
N LYS A 89 -7.23 -33.13 -0.16
CA LYS A 89 -7.18 -32.34 -1.38
C LYS A 89 -8.35 -31.34 -1.42
N ASP A 90 -9.58 -31.80 -1.18
CA ASP A 90 -10.77 -30.94 -1.17
C ASP A 90 -10.68 -29.86 -0.07
N PHE A 91 -10.07 -30.18 1.07
CA PHE A 91 -9.81 -29.22 2.14
C PHE A 91 -8.80 -28.15 1.70
N LEU A 92 -7.65 -28.55 1.15
CA LEU A 92 -6.58 -27.64 0.71
C LEU A 92 -6.99 -26.83 -0.53
N ASP A 93 -7.79 -27.38 -1.45
CA ASP A 93 -8.29 -26.69 -2.63
C ASP A 93 -9.23 -25.53 -2.28
N ARG A 94 -9.97 -25.60 -1.17
CA ARG A 94 -10.78 -24.45 -0.70
C ARG A 94 -9.92 -23.21 -0.43
N ASN A 95 -8.73 -23.38 0.14
CA ASN A 95 -7.82 -22.27 0.40
C ASN A 95 -7.20 -21.74 -0.89
N VAL A 96 -7.05 -22.59 -1.92
CA VAL A 96 -6.61 -22.14 -3.25
C VAL A 96 -7.64 -21.19 -3.87
N GLU A 97 -8.94 -21.41 -3.67
CA GLU A 97 -9.96 -20.48 -4.14
C GLU A 97 -9.88 -19.12 -3.42
N ILE A 98 -9.54 -19.11 -2.13
CA ILE A 98 -9.27 -17.86 -1.38
C ILE A 98 -8.07 -17.12 -1.99
N ILE A 99 -6.98 -17.83 -2.31
CA ILE A 99 -5.81 -17.26 -2.99
C ILE A 99 -6.23 -16.58 -4.30
N LYS A 100 -7.00 -17.26 -5.16
CA LYS A 100 -7.45 -16.75 -6.46
C LYS A 100 -8.31 -15.50 -6.36
N GLN A 101 -9.13 -15.38 -5.31
CA GLN A 101 -10.04 -14.26 -5.15
C GLN A 101 -9.31 -12.99 -4.68
N VAL A 102 -8.06 -13.09 -4.24
CA VAL A 102 -7.25 -11.94 -3.78
C VAL A 102 -7.98 -11.14 -2.69
N GLN A 103 -8.86 -11.82 -1.94
CA GLN A 103 -9.57 -11.23 -0.82
C GLN A 103 -8.69 -11.29 0.42
N ASP A 104 -8.82 -10.29 1.27
CA ASP A 104 -8.28 -10.40 2.62
C ASP A 104 -8.95 -11.59 3.30
N MET A 105 -8.15 -12.62 3.59
CA MET A 105 -8.58 -13.66 4.49
C MET A 105 -8.66 -13.03 5.88
N ASP A 106 -9.88 -12.87 6.39
CA ASP A 106 -10.13 -12.35 7.73
C ASP A 106 -9.75 -13.40 8.78
N LYS A 107 -9.55 -12.93 10.02
CA LYS A 107 -9.18 -13.79 11.15
C LYS A 107 -10.19 -14.92 11.35
N LYS A 108 -11.48 -14.64 11.13
CA LYS A 108 -12.56 -15.62 11.25
C LYS A 108 -12.38 -16.79 10.27
N THR A 109 -12.10 -16.52 9.00
CA THR A 109 -11.86 -17.55 7.98
C THR A 109 -10.62 -18.38 8.31
N MET A 110 -9.60 -17.75 8.88
CA MET A 110 -8.41 -18.45 9.36
C MET A 110 -8.73 -19.40 10.52
N ASP A 111 -9.46 -18.92 11.52
CA ASP A 111 -9.87 -19.71 12.70
C ASP A 111 -10.78 -20.89 12.31
N GLU A 112 -11.71 -20.67 11.37
CA GLU A 112 -12.57 -21.73 10.81
C GLU A 112 -11.73 -22.79 10.08
N THR A 113 -10.69 -22.39 9.34
CA THR A 113 -9.80 -23.30 8.62
C THR A 113 -9.00 -24.18 9.56
N TYR A 114 -8.45 -23.61 10.64
CA TYR A 114 -7.75 -24.39 11.67
C TYR A 114 -8.70 -25.31 12.44
N SER A 115 -9.90 -24.83 12.78
CA SER A 115 -10.92 -25.66 13.46
C SER A 115 -11.29 -26.89 12.64
N LYS A 116 -11.43 -26.74 11.32
CA LYS A 116 -11.71 -27.86 10.39
C LYS A 116 -10.59 -28.91 10.39
N LEU A 117 -9.34 -28.47 10.46
CA LEU A 117 -8.18 -29.37 10.51
C LEU A 117 -8.13 -30.13 11.84
N ASP A 118 -8.47 -29.46 12.95
CA ASP A 118 -8.59 -30.10 14.26
C ASP A 118 -9.74 -31.12 14.32
N GLU A 119 -10.88 -30.83 13.68
CA GLU A 119 -11.96 -31.81 13.49
C GLU A 119 -11.46 -33.06 12.77
N MET A 120 -10.76 -32.89 11.64
CA MET A 120 -10.17 -34.01 10.89
C MET A 120 -9.18 -34.84 11.72
N LYS A 121 -8.44 -34.19 12.61
CA LYS A 121 -7.51 -34.84 13.53
C LYS A 121 -8.25 -35.65 14.59
N ASN A 122 -9.35 -35.14 15.13
CA ASN A 122 -10.16 -35.80 16.15
C ASN A 122 -10.96 -36.98 15.60
N ASP A 123 -11.41 -36.90 14.34
CA ASP A 123 -12.14 -37.95 13.65
C ASP A 123 -11.23 -39.09 13.14
N ALA A 124 -9.91 -38.93 13.27
CA ALA A 124 -8.95 -39.89 12.76
C ALA A 124 -8.99 -41.23 13.54
N PRO A 125 -9.28 -42.37 12.89
CA PRO A 125 -9.55 -43.63 13.58
C PRO A 125 -8.29 -44.34 14.12
N TYR A 126 -7.09 -43.94 13.68
CA TYR A 126 -5.84 -44.62 14.03
C TYR A 126 -4.75 -43.62 14.40
N GLU A 127 -3.87 -43.97 15.34
CA GLU A 127 -2.74 -43.11 15.75
C GLU A 127 -1.82 -42.76 14.56
N LYS A 128 -1.63 -43.69 13.62
CA LYS A 128 -0.80 -43.48 12.42
C LYS A 128 -1.38 -42.43 11.46
N CYS A 129 -2.66 -42.06 11.58
CA CYS A 129 -3.25 -40.98 10.79
C CYS A 129 -2.59 -39.63 11.08
N ARG A 130 -1.94 -39.46 12.24
CA ARG A 130 -1.21 -38.24 12.59
C ARG A 130 -0.21 -37.82 11.51
N PHE A 131 0.49 -38.77 10.89
CA PHE A 131 1.47 -38.48 9.85
C PHE A 131 0.82 -37.83 8.61
N CYS A 132 -0.38 -38.27 8.23
CA CYS A 132 -1.12 -37.65 7.15
C CYS A 132 -1.64 -36.25 7.55
N ILE A 133 -2.10 -36.09 8.79
CA ILE A 133 -2.56 -34.79 9.31
C ILE A 133 -1.41 -33.78 9.42
N ASP A 134 -0.21 -34.23 9.79
CA ASP A 134 1.00 -33.41 9.83
C ASP A 134 1.39 -32.94 8.42
N GLU A 135 1.29 -33.82 7.41
CA GLU A 135 1.52 -33.45 6.01
C GLU A 135 0.52 -32.39 5.53
N VAL A 136 -0.77 -32.59 5.84
CA VAL A 136 -1.83 -31.62 5.50
C VAL A 136 -1.60 -30.28 6.21
N SER A 137 -1.20 -30.31 7.48
CA SER A 137 -0.85 -29.11 8.25
C SER A 137 0.31 -28.34 7.62
N SER A 138 1.34 -29.06 7.18
CA SER A 138 2.50 -28.48 6.49
C SER A 138 2.09 -27.79 5.19
N LEU A 139 1.26 -28.46 4.37
CA LEU A 139 0.73 -27.91 3.12
C LEU A 139 -0.16 -26.68 3.37
N LEU A 140 -1.04 -26.75 4.39
CA LEU A 140 -1.87 -25.62 4.81
C LEU A 140 -1.00 -24.41 5.22
N GLN A 141 0.04 -24.62 6.03
CA GLN A 141 0.93 -23.54 6.43
C GLN A 141 1.65 -22.89 5.24
N LYS A 142 2.05 -23.68 4.23
CA LYS A 142 2.59 -23.13 2.97
C LYS A 142 1.54 -22.24 2.30
N GLN A 143 0.30 -22.69 2.15
CA GLN A 143 -0.78 -21.91 1.55
C GLN A 143 -1.05 -20.59 2.30
N LEU A 144 -1.11 -20.63 3.63
CA LEU A 144 -1.34 -19.45 4.46
C LEU A 144 -0.22 -18.42 4.33
N LYS A 145 1.05 -18.86 4.32
CA LYS A 145 2.19 -17.97 4.06
C LYS A 145 2.12 -17.33 2.67
N LEU A 146 1.59 -18.03 1.68
CA LEU A 146 1.39 -17.48 0.34
C LEU A 146 0.28 -16.42 0.33
N ILE A 147 -0.84 -16.69 1.03
CA ILE A 147 -1.93 -15.71 1.23
C ILE A 147 -1.39 -14.44 1.92
N GLU A 148 -0.62 -14.59 2.99
CA GLU A 148 0.07 -13.47 3.66
C GLU A 148 1.05 -12.73 2.73
N SER A 149 1.80 -13.46 1.90
CA SER A 149 2.74 -12.85 0.96
C SER A 149 2.05 -12.14 -0.21
N LEU A 150 0.80 -12.48 -0.54
CA LEU A 150 0.02 -11.80 -1.57
C LEU A 150 -0.64 -10.52 -1.03
N LYS A 151 -0.72 -10.36 0.30
CA LYS A 151 -1.13 -9.14 1.02
C LYS A 151 -0.04 -8.03 1.00
N LEU A 152 0.68 -7.87 -0.11
CA LEU A 152 1.74 -6.85 -0.31
C LEU A 152 1.24 -5.41 -0.48
N TYR A 153 0.22 -5.04 0.29
CA TYR A 153 0.06 -3.77 1.00
C TYR A 153 -1.29 -3.88 1.70
N GLN A 154 -1.30 -4.41 2.93
CA GLN A 154 -2.31 -4.03 3.89
C GLN A 154 -1.92 -2.63 4.36
N GLY A 155 -2.60 -1.61 3.85
CA GLY A 155 -2.75 -0.41 4.65
C GLY A 155 -3.37 -0.87 5.97
N PRO A 156 -2.90 -0.40 7.13
CA PRO A 156 -3.40 -0.91 8.39
C PRO A 156 -4.90 -0.63 8.47
N GLU A 157 -5.71 -1.68 8.32
CA GLU A 157 -6.86 -1.82 9.19
C GLU A 157 -6.27 -1.74 10.60
N PHE A 158 -6.73 -0.74 11.34
CA PHE A 158 -6.43 -0.57 12.75
C PHE A 158 -6.97 -1.79 13.50
N GLU A 159 -6.26 -2.92 13.44
CA GLU A 159 -6.46 -4.04 14.33
C GLU A 159 -5.54 -3.88 15.53
N GLU A 160 -6.22 -3.79 16.68
CA GLU A 160 -5.74 -3.67 18.06
C GLU A 160 -4.89 -2.43 18.36
N THR A 161 -5.41 -1.61 19.27
CA THR A 161 -4.70 -0.51 19.91
C THR A 161 -3.58 -1.11 20.77
N ASP A 162 -2.48 -1.46 20.12
CA ASP A 162 -1.22 -1.69 20.79
C ASP A 162 -0.73 -0.35 21.34
N LEU A 163 -1.12 -0.07 22.59
CA LEU A 163 -0.67 1.08 23.36
C LEU A 163 0.65 0.78 24.08
N THR A 164 1.43 -0.20 23.62
CA THR A 164 2.77 -0.41 24.17
C THR A 164 3.59 0.87 24.03
N PRO A 165 4.37 1.22 25.08
CA PRO A 165 5.24 2.37 25.02
C PRO A 165 6.18 2.29 23.81
N PHE A 166 6.16 3.32 22.98
CA PHE A 166 7.13 3.50 21.91
C PHE A 166 8.28 4.38 22.40
N SER A 167 9.43 4.34 21.73
CA SER A 167 10.53 5.26 22.03
C SER A 167 10.16 6.67 21.57
N GLU A 168 9.89 7.57 22.51
CA GLU A 168 9.55 8.96 22.23
C GLU A 168 10.71 9.67 21.54
N GLU A 169 11.94 9.37 21.93
CA GLU A 169 13.15 9.94 21.33
C GLU A 169 13.24 9.59 19.83
N LEU A 170 13.04 8.32 19.47
CA LEU A 170 13.05 7.89 18.07
C LEU A 170 11.93 8.54 17.27
N ILE A 171 10.71 8.62 17.83
CA ILE A 171 9.58 9.27 17.15
C ILE A 171 9.85 10.76 16.93
N VAL A 172 10.35 11.46 17.95
CA VAL A 172 10.65 12.89 17.83
C VAL A 172 11.73 13.14 16.80
N LYS A 173 12.87 12.45 16.92
CA LYS A 173 14.04 12.69 16.07
C LYS A 173 13.82 12.26 14.62
N ASP A 174 13.20 11.11 14.41
CA ASP A 174 13.19 10.48 13.09
C ASP A 174 11.88 10.71 12.31
N VAL A 175 10.84 11.21 12.98
CA VAL A 175 9.51 11.42 12.37
C VAL A 175 9.03 12.85 12.58
N LEU A 176 8.87 13.30 13.83
CA LEU A 176 8.26 14.60 14.11
C LEU A 176 9.17 15.76 13.70
N GLU A 177 10.42 15.81 14.14
CA GLU A 177 11.35 16.89 13.77
C GLU A 177 11.49 17.03 12.24
N PRO A 178 11.71 15.96 11.46
CA PRO A 178 11.78 16.05 10.01
C PRO A 178 10.47 16.48 9.33
N LEU A 179 9.30 16.18 9.90
CA LEU A 179 8.00 16.43 9.24
C LEU A 179 7.24 17.66 9.75
N SER A 180 7.55 18.17 10.95
CA SER A 180 6.88 19.33 11.57
C SER A 180 7.31 20.67 10.95
N ASN A 181 7.24 20.77 9.62
CA ASN A 181 7.45 22.00 8.87
C ASN A 181 6.74 21.94 7.52
N LYS A 182 6.03 23.01 7.18
CA LYS A 182 5.23 23.12 5.95
C LYS A 182 6.05 22.82 4.68
N GLN A 183 7.22 23.41 4.53
CA GLN A 183 8.05 23.22 3.33
C GLN A 183 8.57 21.79 3.21
N ARG A 184 8.91 21.14 4.33
CA ARG A 184 9.32 19.72 4.33
C ARG A 184 8.18 18.79 3.92
N LEU A 185 6.96 19.07 4.37
CA LEU A 185 5.76 18.36 3.91
C LEU A 185 5.52 18.56 2.42
N GLN A 186 5.66 19.77 1.90
CA GLN A 186 5.55 20.05 0.46
C GLN A 186 6.59 19.28 -0.36
N ILE A 187 7.85 19.24 0.09
CA ILE A 187 8.94 18.50 -0.56
C ILE A 187 8.57 17.02 -0.66
N ILE A 188 8.28 16.36 0.47
CA ILE A 188 8.02 14.92 0.48
C ILE A 188 6.74 14.55 -0.27
N GLN A 189 5.68 15.36 -0.17
CA GLN A 189 4.44 15.18 -0.95
C GLN A 189 4.67 15.27 -2.46
N SER A 190 5.50 16.22 -2.92
CA SER A 190 5.79 16.37 -4.34
C SER A 190 6.56 15.19 -4.94
N MET A 191 7.21 14.38 -4.10
CA MET A 191 7.95 13.18 -4.49
C MET A 191 7.13 11.89 -4.31
N ALA A 192 5.86 11.98 -3.94
CA ALA A 192 5.02 10.80 -3.71
C ALA A 192 4.73 10.01 -5.00
N THR A 193 4.76 10.68 -6.16
CA THR A 193 4.40 10.09 -7.46
C THR A 193 5.55 10.07 -8.46
N GLU A 194 6.51 10.98 -8.34
CA GLU A 194 7.64 11.12 -9.27
C GLU A 194 8.89 11.63 -8.56
N THR A 195 10.06 11.48 -9.19
CA THR A 195 11.32 12.03 -8.67
C THR A 195 11.36 13.55 -8.84
N LYS A 196 12.15 14.23 -8.01
CA LYS A 196 12.30 15.69 -8.09
C LYS A 196 13.75 16.12 -8.10
N THR A 197 14.08 17.03 -9.00
CA THR A 197 15.35 17.74 -9.02
C THR A 197 15.39 18.82 -7.94
N TYR A 198 16.58 19.31 -7.60
CA TYR A 198 16.74 20.44 -6.69
C TYR A 198 15.99 21.70 -7.17
N SER A 199 16.02 21.98 -8.47
CA SER A 199 15.36 23.14 -9.06
C SER A 199 13.84 23.07 -8.93
N GLU A 200 13.24 21.91 -9.14
CA GLU A 200 11.80 21.70 -8.94
C GLU A 200 11.41 21.87 -7.47
N LEU A 201 12.20 21.31 -6.54
CA LEU A 201 11.96 21.51 -5.11
C LEU A 201 12.10 22.99 -4.70
N SER A 202 13.01 23.72 -5.33
CA SER A 202 13.17 25.17 -5.13
C SER A 202 11.95 25.96 -5.60
N GLU A 203 11.39 25.58 -6.74
CA GLU A 203 10.17 26.19 -7.27
C GLU A 203 8.95 25.91 -6.39
N ILE A 204 8.76 24.64 -5.99
CA ILE A 204 7.62 24.18 -5.17
C ILE A 204 7.61 24.87 -3.80
N THR A 205 8.77 25.02 -3.18
CA THR A 205 8.88 25.56 -1.81
C THR A 205 9.13 27.06 -1.75
N GLY A 206 9.57 27.67 -2.86
CA GLY A 206 10.09 29.04 -2.89
C GLY A 206 11.44 29.21 -2.17
N LEU A 207 12.07 28.13 -1.71
CA LEU A 207 13.35 28.17 -1.00
C LEU A 207 14.53 28.04 -1.97
N ARG A 208 15.66 28.67 -1.66
CA ARG A 208 16.87 28.66 -2.50
C ARG A 208 18.14 28.44 -1.67
N GLY A 209 19.17 27.93 -2.34
CA GLY A 209 20.51 27.78 -1.77
C GLY A 209 20.54 26.96 -0.48
N GLY A 210 21.29 27.46 0.51
CA GLY A 210 21.46 26.79 1.81
C GLY A 210 20.15 26.55 2.56
N ASN A 211 19.14 27.40 2.38
CA ASN A 211 17.84 27.21 3.03
C ASN A 211 17.17 25.92 2.54
N LEU A 212 17.08 25.71 1.22
CA LEU A 212 16.48 24.48 0.69
C LEU A 212 17.30 23.25 1.08
N LEU A 213 18.64 23.35 1.02
CA LEU A 213 19.52 22.25 1.43
C LEU A 213 19.30 21.85 2.88
N PHE A 214 19.10 22.82 3.79
CA PHE A 214 18.79 22.53 5.18
C PHE A 214 17.51 21.69 5.35
N HIS A 215 16.44 22.02 4.61
CA HIS A 215 15.19 21.26 4.68
C HIS A 215 15.33 19.86 4.07
N ILE A 216 16.05 19.73 2.96
CA ILE A 216 16.35 18.44 2.32
C ILE A 216 17.19 17.57 3.26
N GLN A 217 18.23 18.13 3.88
CA GLN A 217 19.10 17.41 4.81
C GLN A 217 18.31 16.87 6.00
N LYS A 218 17.40 17.65 6.59
CA LYS A 218 16.55 17.17 7.69
C LYS A 218 15.67 15.98 7.30
N LEU A 219 15.18 15.94 6.06
CA LEU A 219 14.41 14.82 5.54
C LEU A 219 15.30 13.59 5.24
N GLN A 220 16.54 13.81 4.80
CA GLN A 220 17.52 12.75 4.56
C GLN A 220 18.03 12.14 5.88
N ASP A 221 18.33 12.97 6.87
CA ASP A 221 18.77 12.56 8.21
C ASP A 221 17.70 11.71 8.90
N GLY A 222 16.42 12.06 8.73
CA GLY A 222 15.28 11.24 9.17
C GLY A 222 15.02 9.98 8.34
N GLY A 223 15.78 9.75 7.27
CA GLY A 223 15.62 8.61 6.36
C GLY A 223 14.32 8.62 5.56
N LEU A 224 13.69 9.79 5.38
CA LEU A 224 12.41 9.93 4.69
C LEU A 224 12.57 10.09 3.18
N ILE A 225 13.70 10.65 2.76
CA ILE A 225 14.05 10.84 1.35
C ILE A 225 15.51 10.44 1.13
N PHE A 226 15.88 10.16 -0.12
CA PHE A 226 17.27 9.96 -0.51
C PHE A 226 17.54 10.62 -1.86
N GLN A 227 18.82 10.87 -2.15
CA GLN A 227 19.28 11.37 -3.43
C GLN A 227 19.97 10.21 -4.17
N ARG A 228 19.66 9.99 -5.45
CA ARG A 228 20.23 8.83 -6.19
C ARG A 228 21.76 8.87 -6.28
N HIS A 229 22.34 10.04 -6.51
CA HIS A 229 23.79 10.33 -6.62
C HIS A 229 24.01 11.81 -6.24
N GLU A 230 25.25 12.30 -6.08
CA GLU A 230 25.54 13.69 -5.62
C GLU A 230 24.81 14.81 -6.39
N ARG A 231 24.45 14.57 -7.66
CA ARG A 231 23.65 15.49 -8.50
C ARG A 231 22.36 14.86 -9.03
N GLY A 232 21.99 13.71 -8.50
CA GLY A 232 20.79 12.99 -8.91
C GLY A 232 19.53 13.58 -8.30
N ASP A 233 18.40 13.14 -8.84
CA ASP A 233 17.08 13.47 -8.31
C ASP A 233 16.88 12.91 -6.90
N TYR A 234 16.00 13.58 -6.17
CA TYR A 234 15.50 13.16 -4.88
C TYR A 234 14.30 12.23 -5.04
N MET A 235 14.21 11.27 -4.13
CA MET A 235 13.18 10.25 -4.08
C MET A 235 12.71 10.03 -2.65
N VAL A 236 11.43 9.72 -2.48
CA VAL A 236 10.88 9.29 -1.19
C VAL A 236 11.33 7.84 -0.88
N THR A 237 11.67 7.56 0.37
CA THR A 237 11.95 6.19 0.84
C THR A 237 10.65 5.45 1.16
N LYS A 238 10.70 4.13 1.36
CA LYS A 238 9.56 3.36 1.89
C LYS A 238 9.04 3.93 3.21
N LYS A 239 9.96 4.35 4.10
CA LYS A 239 9.64 5.02 5.37
C LYS A 239 8.92 6.35 5.12
N GLY A 240 9.46 7.19 4.25
CA GLY A 240 8.84 8.48 3.90
C GLY A 240 7.44 8.33 3.33
N TYR A 241 7.22 7.33 2.47
CA TYR A 241 5.90 7.04 1.88
C TYR A 241 4.90 6.54 2.94
N ALA A 242 5.32 5.65 3.84
CA ALA A 242 4.48 5.19 4.94
C ALA A 242 4.06 6.36 5.87
N MET A 243 4.99 7.27 6.19
CA MET A 243 4.69 8.44 7.02
C MET A 243 3.74 9.42 6.32
N LEU A 244 3.89 9.62 5.00
CA LEU A 244 2.94 10.40 4.21
C LEU A 244 1.51 9.84 4.27
N ASN A 245 1.36 8.51 4.17
CA ASN A 245 0.06 7.87 4.30
C ASN A 245 -0.53 8.03 5.70
N ALA A 246 0.29 7.92 6.75
CA ALA A 246 -0.15 8.19 8.12
C ALA A 246 -0.63 9.63 8.29
N LEU A 247 0.09 10.62 7.75
CA LEU A 247 -0.31 12.03 7.76
C LEU A 247 -1.62 12.26 6.97
N LYS A 248 -1.78 11.61 5.82
CA LYS A 248 -3.02 11.68 5.03
C LYS A 248 -4.22 11.11 5.81
N ASN A 249 -4.02 10.03 6.57
CA ASN A 249 -5.06 9.49 7.43
C ASN A 249 -5.38 10.44 8.58
N MET A 250 -4.37 11.01 9.25
CA MET A 250 -4.57 12.06 10.27
C MET A 250 -5.36 13.25 9.71
N HIS A 251 -5.04 13.70 8.49
CA HIS A 251 -5.78 14.79 7.83
C HIS A 251 -7.26 14.45 7.63
N LYS A 252 -7.59 13.21 7.20
CA LYS A 252 -8.98 12.76 7.06
C LYS A 252 -9.74 12.81 8.38
N PHE A 253 -9.09 12.44 9.50
CA PHE A 253 -9.71 12.58 10.82
C PHE A 253 -10.05 14.04 11.13
N LEU A 254 -9.13 14.97 10.83
CA LEU A 254 -9.35 16.40 11.04
C LEU A 254 -10.44 17.00 10.14
N GLU A 255 -10.60 16.49 8.91
CA GLU A 255 -11.67 16.92 7.99
C GLU A 255 -13.04 16.35 8.36
N ASN A 256 -13.11 15.18 9.00
CA ASN A 256 -14.36 14.53 9.40
C ASN A 256 -14.94 15.04 10.74
N GLU A 257 -14.24 15.95 11.43
CA GLU A 257 -14.69 16.63 12.66
C GLU A 257 -15.16 18.09 12.44
N LEU A 258 -15.33 18.51 11.17
CA LEU A 258 -15.91 19.80 10.75
C LEU A 258 -17.22 19.60 9.98
#